data_AF-A0A3D5E656-F1
#
_entry.id   AF-A0A3D5E656-F1
#
_cell.length_a   1.000
_cell.length_b   1.000
_cell.length_c   1.000
_cell.angle_alpha   90.00
_cell.angle_beta   90.00
_cell.angle_gamma   90.00
#
_symmetry.space_group_name_H-M   'P 1'
#
loop_
_entity.id
_entity.type
_entity.pdbx_description
1 polymer ?
#
loop_
_entity_poly.entity_id
_entity_poly.type
_entity_poly.pdbx_seq_one_letter_code
_entity_poly.pdbx_strand_id
1 'polypeptide(L)' 'MRGQKDFQRVKKIGKSWVHTLIVLQIASNSLPYSRVGYVASKHIGNAVKRN' A
#
# COMPACT_ATOMS: atom_id res chain seq x y z
N MET A 1 9.03 0.78 -0.67
CA MET A 1 8.46 0.26 -1.94
C MET A 1 8.36 1.43 -2.91
N ARG A 2 8.63 1.28 -4.22
CA ARG A 2 8.74 2.46 -5.12
C ARG A 2 7.98 2.36 -6.45
N GLY A 3 7.87 1.18 -7.07
CA GLY A 3 7.33 1.08 -8.44
C GLY A 3 5.83 0.79 -8.48
N GLN A 4 5.13 1.30 -9.49
CA GLN A 4 3.72 0.95 -9.75
C GLN A 4 3.50 -0.56 -9.88
N LYS A 5 4.50 -1.29 -10.42
CA LYS A 5 4.50 -2.75 -10.52
C LYS A 5 4.45 -3.43 -9.14
N ASP A 6 5.11 -2.87 -8.13
CA ASP A 6 5.06 -3.40 -6.76
C ASP A 6 3.63 -3.28 -6.19
N PHE A 7 2.98 -2.12 -6.38
CA PHE A 7 1.59 -1.90 -5.94
C PHE A 7 0.61 -2.83 -6.67
N GLN A 8 0.77 -3.02 -7.98
CA GLN A 8 -0.07 -3.96 -8.73
C GLN A 8 0.12 -5.40 -8.26
N ARG A 9 1.36 -5.81 -7.96
CA ARG A 9 1.65 -7.15 -7.42
C ARG A 9 0.93 -7.35 -6.09
N VAL A 10 1.09 -6.44 -5.13
CA VAL A 10 0.46 -6.57 -3.81
C VAL A 10 -1.07 -6.61 -3.94
N LYS A 11 -1.67 -5.82 -4.83
CA LYS A 11 -3.12 -5.86 -5.10
C LYS A 11 -3.61 -7.18 -5.71
N LYS A 12 -2.80 -7.84 -6.54
CA LYS A 12 -3.19 -9.07 -7.25
C LYS A 12 -3.02 -10.33 -6.41
N ILE A 13 -1.89 -10.44 -5.69
CA ILE A 13 -1.49 -11.69 -5.01
C ILE A 13 -1.34 -11.54 -3.49
N GLY A 14 -1.49 -10.32 -2.96
CA GLY A 14 -1.35 -10.05 -1.55
C GLY A 14 -2.60 -10.42 -0.75
N LYS A 15 -2.42 -10.62 0.55
CA LYS A 15 -3.50 -10.69 1.52
C LYS A 15 -3.88 -9.27 1.96
N SER A 16 -5.17 -9.07 2.21
CA SER A 16 -5.71 -7.78 2.63
C SER A 16 -6.37 -7.90 4.01
N TRP A 17 -6.09 -6.94 4.88
CA TRP A 17 -6.77 -6.75 6.16
C TRP A 17 -7.40 -5.36 6.16
N VAL A 18 -8.71 -5.34 6.40
CA VAL A 18 -9.49 -4.11 6.38
C VAL A 18 -9.72 -3.64 7.81
N HIS A 19 -9.40 -2.38 8.07
CA HIS A 19 -9.75 -1.65 9.27
C HIS A 19 -10.58 -0.43 8.85
N THR A 20 -11.39 0.14 9.76
CA THR A 20 -12.29 1.27 9.45
C THR A 20 -11.57 2.47 8.84
N LEU A 21 -10.32 2.72 9.25
CA LEU A 21 -9.53 3.87 8.79
C LEU A 21 -8.54 3.55 7.67
N ILE A 22 -8.11 2.29 7.55
CA ILE A 22 -7.01 1.89 6.68
C ILE A 22 -7.20 0.48 6.15
N VAL A 23 -6.64 0.19 4.98
CA VAL A 23 -6.52 -1.17 4.47
C VAL A 23 -5.05 -1.52 4.39
N LEU A 24 -4.66 -2.59 5.07
CA LEU A 24 -3.32 -3.15 5.02
C LEU A 24 -3.27 -4.26 3.99
N GLN A 25 -2.36 -4.16 3.02
CA GLN A 25 -2.12 -5.21 2.03
C GLN A 25 -0.68 -5.68 2.14
N ILE A 26 -0.47 -7.00 2.22
CA ILE A 26 0.85 -7.61 2.37
C ILE A 26 1.01 -8.71 1.33
N ALA A 27 2.15 -8.72 0.65
CA ALA A 27 2.60 -9.84 -0.17
C ALA A 27 4.03 -10.19 0.20
N SER A 28 4.34 -11.49 0.24
CA SER A 28 5.70 -11.97 0.46
C SER A 28 6.64 -11.44 -0.62
N ASN A 29 7.83 -11.03 -0.19
CA ASN A 29 8.92 -10.63 -1.05
C ASN A 29 10.14 -11.52 -0.74
N SER A 30 11.11 -11.58 -1.66
CA SER A 30 12.30 -12.43 -1.53
C SER A 30 13.48 -11.69 -0.88
N LEU A 31 13.19 -10.70 -0.02
CA LEU A 31 14.20 -9.88 0.65
C LEU A 31 14.17 -10.20 2.15
N PRO A 32 15.30 -10.02 2.86
CA PRO A 32 15.34 -10.20 4.32
C PRO A 32 14.64 -9.06 5.08
N TYR A 33 13.96 -8.14 4.38
CA TYR A 33 13.30 -6.98 4.97
C TYR A 33 11.98 -6.63 4.29
N SER A 34 11.11 -5.97 5.06
CA SER A 34 9.82 -5.48 4.58
C SER A 34 9.98 -4.18 3.79
N ARG A 35 9.24 -4.05 2.69
CA ARG A 35 9.11 -2.79 1.94
C ARG A 35 7.71 -2.24 2.15
N VAL A 36 7.61 -1.01 2.63
CA VAL A 36 6.34 -0.33 2.87
C VAL A 36 6.10 0.74 1.80
N GLY A 37 4.84 0.97 1.45
CA GLY A 37 4.40 2.06 0.59
C GLY A 37 3.00 2.50 1.01
N TYR A 38 2.76 3.81 0.99
CA TYR A 38 1.49 4.41 1.37
C TYR A 38 0.74 4.89 0.14
N VAL A 39 -0.57 4.69 0.12
CA VAL A 39 -1.46 5.18 -0.93
C VAL A 39 -2.60 5.93 -0.29
N ALA A 40 -2.66 7.24 -0.53
CA ALA A 40 -3.76 8.10 -0.12
C ALA A 40 -4.59 8.47 -1.37
N SER A 41 -5.89 8.22 -1.34
CA SER A 41 -6.81 8.63 -2.41
C SER A 41 -6.88 10.15 -2.52
N LYS A 42 -7.10 10.67 -3.72
CA LYS A 42 -7.37 12.11 -3.94
C LYS A 42 -8.58 12.61 -3.15
N HIS A 43 -9.55 11.73 -2.87
CA HIS A 43 -10.75 12.06 -2.09
C HIS A 43 -10.45 12.46 -0.64
N ILE A 44 -9.31 12.04 -0.07
CA ILE A 44 -8.92 12.37 1.31
C ILE A 44 -8.70 13.89 1.49
N GLY A 45 -8.40 14.61 0.41
CA GLY A 45 -8.25 16.06 0.42
C GLY A 45 -6.98 16.52 -0.28
N ASN A 46 -6.59 17.78 -0.06
CA ASN A 46 -5.44 18.42 -0.69
C ASN A 46 -4.10 17.76 -0.30
N ALA A 47 -3.02 18.10 -1.01
CA ALA A 47 -1.71 17.49 -0.83
C ALA A 47 -1.21 17.53 0.63
N VAL A 48 -1.47 18.63 1.35
CA VAL A 48 -1.10 18.77 2.77
C VAL A 48 -1.82 17.77 3.67
N LYS A 49 -3.08 17.43 3.40
CA LYS A 49 -3.84 16.46 4.22
C LYS A 49 -3.46 15.00 3.93
N ARG A 50 -2.82 14.73 2.79
CA ARG A 50 -2.45 13.37 2.35
C ARG A 50 -1.01 12.98 2.71
N ASN A 51 -0.18 13.96 3.08
CA ASN A 51 1.21 13.78 3.50
C ASN A 51 1.29 13.77 5.01
#